data_AF-A0A381UUM1-F1
#
_entry.id   AF-A0A381UUM1-F1
#
_cell.length_a   1.000
_cell.length_b   1.000
_cell.length_c   1.000
_cell.angle_alpha   90.00
_cell.angle_beta   90.00
_cell.angle_gamma   90.00
#
_symmetry.space_group_name_H-M   'P 1'
#
loop_
_entity.id
_entity.type
_entity.pdbx_description
1 polymer ?
#
loop_
_entity_poly.entity_id
_entity_poly.type
_entity_poly.pdbx_seq_one_letter_code
_entity_poly.pdbx_strand_id
1 'polypeptide(L)'
;MPFIETEAKSEYKIIDGKKTHVITPECEVTLTNMETGKEYFSDKEADDDVNDGATATKREHIRRDVHIKVAAIDLGAGSGEL
;
A
#
# COMPACT_ATOMS: atom_id res chain seq x y z
N MET A 1 1.07 -10.77 -8.31
CA MET A 1 1.36 -10.94 -6.87
C MET A 1 1.41 -9.56 -6.19
N PRO A 2 0.78 -9.37 -5.03
CA PRO A 2 0.90 -8.13 -4.25
C PRO A 2 2.31 -7.99 -3.64
N PHE A 3 2.86 -6.78 -3.65
CA PHE A 3 4.06 -6.42 -2.88
C PHE A 3 3.71 -5.46 -1.75
N ILE A 4 4.42 -5.57 -0.62
CA ILE A 4 4.19 -4.71 0.55
C ILE A 4 4.93 -3.39 0.31
N GLU A 5 4.20 -2.31 0.06
CA GLU A 5 4.75 -0.95 -0.10
C GLU A 5 5.00 -0.30 1.26
N THR A 6 4.18 -0.62 2.27
CA THR A 6 4.31 -0.06 3.62
C THR A 6 4.06 -1.14 4.65
N GLU A 7 5.01 -1.35 5.56
CA GLU A 7 4.87 -2.27 6.69
C GLU A 7 4.02 -1.66 7.81
N ALA A 8 3.23 -2.48 8.51
CA ALA A 8 2.43 -2.02 9.64
C ALA A 8 3.32 -1.50 10.78
N LYS A 9 3.03 -0.29 11.26
CA LYS A 9 3.74 0.32 12.39
C LYS A 9 2.77 0.99 13.36
N SER A 10 2.90 0.71 14.65
CA SER A 10 2.15 1.39 15.71
C SER A 10 3.11 2.16 16.63
N GLU A 11 2.93 3.47 16.77
CA GLU A 11 3.75 4.32 17.63
C GLU A 11 2.91 5.34 18.39
N TYR A 12 3.30 5.62 19.63
CA TYR A 12 2.71 6.71 20.42
C TYR A 12 3.50 7.99 20.20
N LYS A 13 2.86 9.01 19.61
CA LYS A 13 3.46 10.33 19.41
C LYS A 13 2.74 11.38 20.23
N ILE A 14 3.48 12.35 20.76
CA ILE A 14 2.90 13.53 21.38
C ILE A 14 2.63 14.53 20.26
N ILE A 15 1.36 14.69 19.91
CA ILE A 15 0.88 15.67 18.92
C ILE A 15 0.01 16.65 19.70
N ASP A 16 0.29 17.95 19.59
CA ASP A 16 -0.43 19.01 20.32
C ASP A 16 -0.53 18.80 21.85
N GLY A 17 0.55 18.28 22.46
CA GLY A 17 0.61 18.05 23.91
C GLY A 17 -0.20 16.85 24.41
N LYS A 18 -0.83 16.07 23.51
CA LYS A 18 -1.59 14.86 23.84
C LYS A 18 -0.90 13.61 23.29
N LYS A 19 -0.85 12.55 24.11
CA LYS A 19 -0.40 11.22 23.65
C LYS A 19 -1.43 10.68 22.64
N THR A 20 -1.03 10.64 21.38
CA THR A 20 -1.84 10.14 20.26
C THR A 20 -1.25 8.82 19.79
N HIS A 21 -2.09 7.80 19.68
CA HIS A 21 -1.70 6.52 19.09
C HIS A 21 -1.75 6.66 17.56
N VAL A 22 -0.60 6.57 16.91
CA VAL A 22 -0.46 6.67 15.45
C VAL A 22 -0.25 5.27 14.91
N ILE A 23 -1.19 4.82 14.09
CA ILE A 23 -1.14 3.52 13.43
C ILE A 23 -0.95 3.75 11.94
N THR A 24 0.18 3.30 11.42
CA THR A 24 0.45 3.19 10.00
C THR A 24 -0.02 1.81 9.54
N PRO A 25 -1.03 1.72 8.66
CA PRO A 25 -1.52 0.44 8.17
C PRO A 25 -0.53 -0.22 7.22
N GLU A 26 -0.63 -1.55 7.08
CA GLU A 26 0.09 -2.27 6.03
C GLU A 26 -0.58 -2.02 4.69
N CYS A 27 0.21 -1.63 3.68
CA CYS A 27 -0.26 -1.38 2.32
C CYS A 27 0.34 -2.42 1.39
N GLU A 28 -0.51 -3.29 0.85
CA GLU A 28 -0.18 -4.23 -0.21
C GLU A 28 -0.64 -3.65 -1.55
N VAL A 29 0.28 -3.52 -2.50
CA VAL A 29 0.00 -2.99 -3.84
C VAL A 29 0.13 -4.12 -4.86
N THR A 30 -0.89 -4.29 -5.70
CA THR A 30 -0.85 -5.19 -6.85
C THR A 30 -0.91 -4.35 -8.12
N LEU A 31 0.06 -4.55 -9.01
CA LEU A 31 0.12 -3.89 -10.31
C LEU A 31 -0.15 -4.93 -11.40
N THR A 32 -1.13 -4.67 -12.26
CA THR A 32 -1.52 -5.58 -13.34
C THR A 32 -1.77 -4.83 -14.64
N ASN A 33 -1.18 -5.32 -15.74
CA ASN A 33 -1.47 -4.85 -17.08
C ASN A 33 -2.76 -5.50 -17.59
N MET A 34 -3.77 -4.69 -17.90
CA MET A 34 -5.08 -5.18 -18.34
C MET A 34 -5.08 -5.70 -19.78
N GLU A 35 -4.12 -5.32 -20.62
CA GLU A 35 -4.04 -5.81 -22.00
C GLU A 35 -3.25 -7.11 -22.10
N THR A 36 -2.08 -7.17 -21.44
CA THR A 36 -1.18 -8.32 -21.53
C THR A 36 -1.43 -9.36 -20.43
N GLY A 37 -2.15 -8.99 -19.36
CA GLY A 37 -2.33 -9.81 -18.17
C GLY A 37 -1.08 -9.93 -17.30
N LYS A 38 0.00 -9.18 -17.61
CA LYS A 38 1.26 -9.19 -16.87
C LYS A 38 1.06 -8.57 -15.49
N GLU A 39 1.46 -9.28 -14.44
CA GLU A 39 1.57 -8.72 -13.10
C GLU A 39 2.99 -8.19 -12.87
N TYR A 40 3.11 -7.02 -12.23
CA TYR A 40 4.40 -6.41 -11.92
C TYR A 40 4.70 -6.52 -10.43
N PHE A 41 5.98 -6.72 -10.09
CA PHE A 41 6.43 -6.89 -8.71
C PHE A 41 6.90 -5.59 -8.06
N SER A 42 6.97 -4.50 -8.82
CA SER A 42 7.30 -3.16 -8.33
C SER A 42 6.77 -2.07 -9.26
N ASP A 43 6.58 -0.85 -8.75
CA ASP A 43 6.25 0.31 -9.58
C ASP A 43 7.30 0.56 -10.66
N LYS A 44 8.58 0.33 -10.34
CA LYS A 44 9.68 0.50 -11.30
C LYS A 44 9.53 -0.44 -12.51
N GLU A 45 9.16 -1.70 -12.29
CA GLU A 45 8.99 -2.65 -13.37
C GLU A 45 7.82 -2.26 -14.29
N ALA A 46 6.72 -1.76 -13.71
CA ALA A 46 5.58 -1.26 -14.47
C ALA A 46 5.94 0.01 -15.27
N ASP A 47 6.66 0.96 -14.65
CA ASP A 47 7.12 2.16 -15.34
C ASP A 47 8.15 1.84 -16.44
N ASP A 48 9.07 0.91 -16.21
CA ASP A 48 10.05 0.49 -17.23
C ASP A 48 9.32 -0.14 -18.44
N ASP A 49 8.28 -0.95 -18.22
CA ASP A 49 7.45 -1.57 -19.28
C ASP A 49 6.68 -0.50 -20.07
N VAL A 50 6.10 0.50 -19.40
CA VAL A 50 5.41 1.63 -20.05
C VAL A 50 6.36 2.52 -20.85
N ASN A 51 7.58 2.71 -20.37
CA ASN A 51 8.59 3.54 -21.04
C ASN A 51 9.35 2.79 -22.14
N ASP A 52 9.18 1.46 -22.23
CA ASP A 52 9.74 0.66 -23.31
C ASP A 52 8.95 0.86 -24.60
N GLY A 53 9.55 1.57 -25.56
CA GLY A 53 8.97 1.78 -26.89
C GLY A 53 8.83 0.51 -27.74
N ALA A 54 9.36 -0.63 -27.30
CA ALA A 54 9.10 -1.94 -27.90
C ALA A 54 7.77 -2.56 -27.43
N THR A 55 7.17 -2.05 -26.35
CA THR A 55 5.86 -2.52 -25.87
C THR A 55 4.76 -1.51 -26.21
N ALA A 56 3.53 -2.00 -26.38
CA ALA A 56 2.36 -1.15 -26.53
C ALA A 56 1.78 -0.72 -25.16
N THR A 57 2.46 -1.06 -24.06
CA THR A 57 1.99 -0.81 -22.70
C THR A 57 1.94 0.70 -22.46
N LYS A 58 0.78 1.19 -22.03
CA LYS A 58 0.58 2.58 -21.60
C LYS A 58 0.24 2.61 -20.11
N ARG A 59 0.45 3.75 -19.46
CA ARG A 59 0.02 3.95 -18.05
C ARG A 59 -1.48 3.65 -17.85
N GLU A 60 -2.30 3.91 -18.86
CA GLU A 60 -3.74 3.65 -18.85
C GLU A 60 -4.09 2.15 -18.80
N HIS A 61 -3.17 1.29 -19.23
CA HIS A 61 -3.36 -0.17 -19.20
C HIS A 61 -2.95 -0.77 -17.85
N ILE A 62 -2.27 0.00 -17.00
CA ILE A 62 -1.80 -0.45 -15.69
C ILE A 62 -2.90 -0.20 -14.66
N ARG A 63 -3.40 -1.28 -14.07
CA ARG A 63 -4.28 -1.24 -12.93
C ARG A 63 -3.46 -1.37 -11.65
N ARG A 64 -3.65 -0.44 -10.73
CA ARG A 64 -3.07 -0.45 -9.39
C ARG A 64 -4.15 -0.74 -8.36
N ASP A 65 -4.17 -1.95 -7.84
CA ASP A 65 -5.04 -2.34 -6.72
C ASP A 65 -4.26 -2.15 -5.42
N VAL A 66 -4.81 -1.35 -4.50
CA VAL A 66 -4.21 -1.07 -3.19
C VAL A 66 -5.07 -1.72 -2.12
N HIS A 67 -4.50 -2.68 -1.41
CA HIS A 67 -5.11 -3.35 -0.28
C HIS A 67 -4.49 -2.80 1.01
N ILE A 68 -5.30 -2.10 1.81
CA ILE A 68 -4.85 -1.49 3.07
C ILE A 68 -5.39 -2.34 4.22
N LYS A 69 -4.49 -2.98 4.96
CA LYS A 69 -4.82 -3.67 6.20
C LYS A 69 -4.62 -2.73 7.37
N VAL A 70 -5.74 -2.18 7.85
CA VAL A 70 -5.75 -1.34 9.06
C VAL A 70 -5.90 -2.26 10.27
N ALA A 71 -4.97 -2.16 11.23
CA ALA A 71 -5.10 -2.86 12.50
C ALA A 71 -6.38 -2.38 13.22
N ALA A 72 -7.13 -3.31 13.80
CA ALA A 72 -8.34 -2.98 14.54
C ALA A 72 -7.98 -2.06 15.73
N ILE A 73 -8.53 -0.84 15.71
CA ILE A 73 -8.46 0.07 16.84
C ILE A 73 -9.70 -0.17 17.67
N ASP A 74 -9.51 -0.64 18.90
CA ASP A 74 -10.60 -0.75 19.85
C ASP A 74 -10.97 0.67 20.30
N LEU A 75 -11.99 1.26 19.65
CA LEU A 75 -12.49 2.61 19.95
C LEU A 75 -13.50 2.62 21.12
N GLY A 76 -13.63 1.51 21.85
CA GLY A 76 -14.51 1.35 23.00
C GLY A 76 -13.81 1.55 24.35
N ALA A 77 -14.59 1.49 25.43
CA ALA A 77 -14.13 1.56 26.83
C ALA A 77 -13.32 0.31 27.29
N GLY A 78 -12.58 -0.33 26.39
CA GLY A 78 -11.58 -1.34 26.70
C GLY A 78 -10.32 -0.67 27.26
N SER A 79 -10.43 -0.10 28.45
CA SER A 79 -9.26 0.27 29.23
C SER A 79 -8.58 -1.03 29.68
N GLY A 80 -7.37 -1.31 29.21
CA GLY A 80 -6.56 -2.38 29.81
C GLY A 80 -5.44 -2.92 28.94
N GLU A 81 -4.23 -2.44 29.21
CA GLU A 81 -2.90 -3.03 28.91
C GLU A 81 -2.52 -3.29 27.45
N LEU A 82 -1.62 -2.43 26.96
CA LEU A 82 -0.47 -2.83 26.15
C LEU A 82 0.74 -3.01 27.08
#